data_AF-A0A2S9XPJ3-F1
#
_entry.id   AF-A0A2S9XPJ3-F1
#
_cell.length_a   1.000
_cell.length_b   1.000
_cell.length_c   1.000
_cell.angle_alpha   90.00
_cell.angle_beta   90.00
_cell.angle_gamma   90.00
#
_symmetry.space_group_name_H-M   'P 1'
#
loop_
_entity.id
_entity.type
_entity.pdbx_description
1 polymer ?
#
loop_
_entity_poly.entity_id
_entity_poly.type
_entity_poly.pdbx_seq_one_letter_code
_entity_poly.pdbx_strand_id
1 'polypeptide(L)'
;MSDVARLFVALAVWMLAVLACARVSGRDEPRERSRYLGVGIAAIASVAPLLLPSGWIVGRTILAMLVTVSLGRALDLARRPAGLSFWGRVWMLTALFDVRALRRRSSRYDRAELAWFVGHLALVLVTWVAVFELAPGLRGVGRWALRWGVGLVLCYASIETVHALVLMIYRGFGLEFPRINDRPILSTTLSEFWGRRWNRAVSGWLHDNLFLPLARRRRATLGICAAFAASTALHFWFAWVPLDLVAGALMASFFVVHGAGLLLERHVGVARWGIGARRAWTAAWIAVPSPLFVEPALRLLAGFIPS
;
A
#
# COMPACT_ATOMS: atom_id res chain seq x y z
N MET A 1 -6.93 30.72 -8.55
CA MET A 1 -7.82 29.75 -7.86
C MET A 1 -7.23 29.48 -6.49
N SER A 2 -8.00 29.70 -5.42
CA SER A 2 -7.52 29.46 -4.05
C SER A 2 -7.17 27.99 -3.83
N ASP A 3 -6.32 27.70 -2.85
CA ASP A 3 -5.93 26.31 -2.52
C ASP A 3 -7.15 25.45 -2.13
N VAL A 4 -8.11 26.07 -1.44
CA VAL A 4 -9.39 25.46 -1.10
C VAL A 4 -10.17 25.08 -2.37
N ALA A 5 -10.22 25.97 -3.38
CA ALA A 5 -10.86 25.65 -4.64
C ALA A 5 -10.14 24.52 -5.40
N ARG A 6 -8.80 24.45 -5.35
CA ARG A 6 -8.03 23.31 -5.89
C ARG A 6 -8.39 22.00 -5.21
N LEU A 7 -8.57 22.00 -3.89
CA LEU A 7 -9.03 20.83 -3.15
C LEU A 7 -10.41 20.37 -3.62
N PHE A 8 -11.38 21.28 -3.71
CA PHE A 8 -12.73 20.93 -4.19
C PHE A 8 -12.73 20.38 -5.61
N VAL A 9 -11.97 20.98 -6.52
CA VAL A 9 -11.83 20.48 -7.89
C VAL A 9 -11.20 19.08 -7.89
N ALA A 10 -10.14 18.85 -7.12
CA ALA A 10 -9.49 17.55 -7.03
C ALA A 10 -10.42 16.46 -6.49
N LEU A 11 -11.17 16.76 -5.42
CA LEU A 11 -12.18 15.84 -4.87
C LEU A 11 -13.32 15.59 -5.85
N ALA A 12 -13.79 16.62 -6.55
CA ALA A 12 -14.84 16.48 -7.56
C ALA A 12 -14.39 15.57 -8.72
N VAL A 13 -13.15 15.72 -9.22
CA VAL A 13 -12.59 14.84 -10.26
C VAL A 13 -12.59 13.37 -9.80
N TRP A 14 -12.13 13.09 -8.59
CA TRP A 14 -12.15 11.73 -8.04
C TRP A 14 -13.59 11.20 -7.86
N MET A 15 -14.48 11.96 -7.24
CA MET A 15 -15.87 11.54 -6.99
C MET A 15 -16.63 11.30 -8.29
N LEU A 16 -16.51 12.18 -9.28
CA LEU A 16 -17.15 12.03 -10.59
C LEU A 16 -16.63 10.78 -11.31
N ALA A 17 -15.33 10.52 -11.25
CA ALA A 17 -14.76 9.30 -11.82
C ALA A 17 -15.29 8.03 -11.13
N VAL A 18 -15.42 8.03 -9.81
CA VAL A 18 -16.03 6.91 -9.06
C VAL A 18 -17.49 6.68 -9.48
N LEU A 19 -18.30 7.73 -9.54
CA LEU A 19 -19.72 7.63 -9.91
C LEU A 19 -19.89 7.18 -11.37
N ALA A 20 -19.09 7.73 -12.29
CA ALA A 20 -19.10 7.34 -13.70
C ALA A 20 -18.63 5.89 -13.89
N CYS A 21 -17.56 5.48 -13.19
CA CYS A 21 -17.08 4.10 -13.19
C CYS A 21 -18.18 3.14 -12.68
N ALA A 22 -18.84 3.46 -11.56
CA ALA A 22 -19.94 2.67 -11.02
C ALA A 22 -21.14 2.61 -11.97
N ARG A 23 -21.43 3.67 -12.72
CA ARG A 23 -22.55 3.71 -13.68
C ARG A 23 -22.31 2.84 -14.91
N VAL A 24 -21.09 2.87 -15.46
CA VAL A 24 -20.70 2.13 -16.66
C VAL A 24 -20.48 0.65 -16.37
N SER A 25 -19.88 0.34 -15.22
CA SER A 25 -19.56 -1.05 -14.82
C SER A 25 -20.79 -1.90 -14.48
N GLY A 26 -21.98 -1.30 -14.36
CA GLY A 26 -23.22 -1.99 -14.03
C GLY A 26 -24.19 -2.20 -15.18
N ARG A 27 -23.77 -1.99 -16.43
CA ARG A 27 -24.62 -2.30 -17.59
C ARG A 27 -24.56 -3.80 -17.85
N ASP A 28 -25.73 -4.44 -17.91
CA ASP A 28 -25.88 -5.88 -18.20
C ASP A 28 -25.44 -6.27 -19.62
N GLU A 29 -25.03 -5.30 -20.45
CA GLU A 29 -24.51 -5.59 -21.79
C GLU A 29 -23.11 -6.22 -21.73
N PRO A 30 -22.94 -7.44 -22.27
CA PRO A 30 -21.72 -8.23 -22.17
C PRO A 30 -20.65 -7.79 -23.20
N ARG A 31 -20.53 -6.50 -23.48
CA ARG A 31 -19.44 -6.01 -24.35
C ARG A 31 -18.19 -5.84 -23.50
N GLU A 32 -17.15 -6.62 -23.80
CA GLU A 32 -15.83 -6.56 -23.16
C GLU A 32 -15.27 -5.12 -23.09
N ARG A 33 -15.56 -4.29 -24.10
CA ARG A 33 -15.25 -2.85 -24.13
C ARG A 33 -15.89 -2.05 -22.98
N SER A 34 -17.10 -2.39 -22.54
CA SER A 34 -17.80 -1.71 -21.44
C SER A 34 -17.14 -1.99 -20.08
N ARG A 35 -16.55 -3.19 -19.90
CA ARG A 35 -15.93 -3.61 -18.63
C ARG A 35 -14.68 -2.80 -18.30
N TYR A 36 -13.82 -2.57 -19.29
CA TYR A 36 -12.57 -1.82 -19.10
C TYR A 36 -12.71 -0.31 -19.27
N LEU A 37 -13.83 0.17 -19.83
CA LEU A 37 -14.14 1.60 -19.85
C LEU A 37 -14.20 2.19 -18.43
N GLY A 38 -14.78 1.46 -17.47
CA GLY A 38 -14.78 1.87 -16.05
C GLY A 38 -13.37 1.99 -15.46
N VAL A 39 -12.45 1.11 -15.85
CA VAL A 39 -11.04 1.17 -15.44
C VAL A 39 -10.37 2.41 -16.04
N GLY A 40 -10.61 2.70 -17.31
CA GLY A 40 -10.11 3.92 -17.97
C GLY A 40 -10.60 5.19 -17.28
N ILE A 41 -11.88 5.26 -16.92
CA ILE A 41 -12.46 6.38 -16.16
C ILE A 41 -11.79 6.52 -14.79
N ALA A 42 -11.60 5.42 -14.05
CA ALA A 42 -10.92 5.45 -12.77
C ALA A 42 -9.44 5.87 -12.91
N ALA A 43 -8.78 5.51 -14.01
CA ALA A 43 -7.39 5.89 -14.28
C ALA A 43 -7.25 7.41 -14.48
N ILE A 44 -8.23 8.08 -15.10
CA ILE A 44 -8.24 9.54 -15.27
C ILE A 44 -8.21 10.25 -13.90
N ALA A 45 -8.85 9.67 -12.87
CA ALA A 45 -8.83 10.22 -11.51
C ALA A 45 -7.42 10.31 -10.91
N SER A 46 -6.44 9.58 -11.47
CA SER A 46 -5.03 9.68 -11.05
C SER A 46 -4.46 11.08 -11.25
N VAL A 47 -5.08 11.94 -12.07
CA VAL A 47 -4.66 13.35 -12.20
C VAL A 47 -5.05 14.18 -10.95
N ALA A 48 -6.07 13.77 -10.18
CA ALA A 48 -6.62 14.57 -9.08
C ALA A 48 -5.60 15.02 -8.02
N PRO A 49 -4.68 14.16 -7.52
CA PRO A 49 -3.62 14.59 -6.60
C PRO A 49 -2.71 15.69 -7.17
N LEU A 50 -2.48 15.71 -8.49
CA LEU A 50 -1.62 16.70 -9.15
C LEU A 50 -2.26 18.09 -9.21
N LEU A 51 -3.58 18.20 -9.02
CA LEU A 51 -4.31 19.47 -9.00
C LEU A 51 -4.11 20.23 -7.68
N LEU A 52 -3.77 19.53 -6.59
CA LEU A 52 -3.45 20.13 -5.30
C LEU A 52 -2.15 20.94 -5.38
N PRO A 53 -1.94 21.95 -4.53
CA PRO A 53 -0.65 22.65 -4.45
C PRO A 53 0.52 21.69 -4.20
N SER A 54 1.70 21.96 -4.76
CA SER A 54 2.89 21.10 -4.59
C SER A 54 3.36 20.99 -3.14
N GLY A 55 3.15 22.03 -2.34
CA GLY A 55 3.47 22.01 -0.90
C GLY A 55 2.53 21.16 -0.04
N TRP A 56 1.38 20.71 -0.57
CA TRP A 56 0.39 19.94 0.19
C TRP A 56 0.74 18.44 0.23
N ILE A 57 1.88 18.10 0.84
CA ILE A 57 2.42 16.72 0.89
C ILE A 57 1.37 15.74 1.42
N VAL A 58 0.75 16.03 2.57
CA VAL A 58 -0.24 15.16 3.20
C VAL A 58 -1.49 15.00 2.34
N GLY A 59 -2.04 16.11 1.83
CA GLY A 59 -3.23 16.10 0.98
C GLY A 59 -3.01 15.32 -0.32
N ARG A 60 -1.86 15.52 -0.98
CA ARG A 60 -1.44 14.78 -2.17
C ARG A 60 -1.28 13.29 -1.88
N THR A 61 -0.69 12.93 -0.75
CA THR A 61 -0.50 11.53 -0.33
C THR A 61 -1.83 10.82 -0.12
N ILE A 62 -2.73 11.43 0.66
CA ILE A 62 -4.07 10.87 0.94
C ILE A 62 -4.86 10.69 -0.35
N LEU A 63 -4.91 11.73 -1.20
CA LEU A 63 -5.66 11.65 -2.45
C LEU A 63 -5.04 10.64 -3.41
N ALA A 64 -3.71 10.55 -3.50
CA ALA A 64 -3.01 9.53 -4.28
C ALA A 64 -3.39 8.12 -3.82
N MET A 65 -3.44 7.86 -2.52
CA MET A 65 -3.90 6.58 -1.98
C MET A 65 -5.36 6.27 -2.36
N LEU A 66 -6.26 7.24 -2.21
CA LEU A 66 -7.68 7.07 -2.55
C LEU A 66 -7.89 6.72 -4.03
N VAL A 67 -7.28 7.48 -4.94
CA VAL A 67 -7.43 7.24 -6.39
C VAL A 67 -6.82 5.90 -6.81
N THR A 68 -5.69 5.51 -6.21
CA THR A 68 -5.06 4.21 -6.49
C THR A 68 -5.91 3.05 -5.99
N VAL A 69 -6.51 3.15 -4.80
CA VAL A 69 -7.47 2.15 -4.30
C VAL A 69 -8.65 2.06 -5.25
N SER A 70 -9.25 3.19 -5.64
CA SER A 70 -10.37 3.21 -6.59
C SER A 70 -10.02 2.57 -7.93
N LEU A 71 -8.82 2.81 -8.47
CA LEU A 71 -8.34 2.19 -9.70
C LEU A 71 -8.19 0.67 -9.56
N GLY A 72 -7.59 0.19 -8.47
CA GLY A 72 -7.46 -1.24 -8.20
C GLY A 72 -8.81 -1.94 -8.07
N ARG A 73 -9.79 -1.25 -7.45
CA ARG A 73 -11.18 -1.74 -7.31
C ARG A 73 -11.97 -1.68 -8.60
N ALA A 74 -11.71 -0.70 -9.46
CA ALA A 74 -12.29 -0.67 -10.80
C ALA A 74 -11.84 -1.88 -11.62
N LEU A 75 -10.57 -2.33 -11.47
CA LEU A 75 -10.11 -3.56 -12.11
C LEU A 75 -10.80 -4.82 -11.55
N ASP A 76 -10.97 -4.90 -10.22
CA ASP A 76 -11.71 -5.99 -9.59
C ASP A 76 -13.16 -6.05 -10.12
N LEU A 77 -13.81 -4.88 -10.24
CA LEU A 77 -15.18 -4.74 -10.72
C LEU A 77 -15.31 -5.10 -12.21
N ALA A 78 -14.35 -4.69 -13.05
CA ALA A 78 -14.32 -5.04 -14.47
C ALA A 78 -14.24 -6.55 -14.71
N ARG A 79 -13.55 -7.27 -13.81
CA ARG A 79 -13.41 -8.73 -13.88
C ARG A 79 -14.62 -9.46 -13.31
N ARG A 80 -15.42 -8.84 -12.43
CA ARG A 80 -16.62 -9.42 -11.81
C ARG A 80 -17.73 -8.37 -11.64
N PRO A 81 -18.39 -7.96 -12.73
CA PRO A 81 -19.37 -6.87 -12.68
C PRO A 81 -20.71 -7.25 -12.05
N ALA A 82 -21.00 -8.56 -11.92
CA ALA A 82 -22.36 -9.04 -11.65
C ALA A 82 -22.78 -8.92 -10.18
N GLY A 83 -24.05 -8.54 -9.97
CA GLY A 83 -24.77 -8.69 -8.70
C GLY A 83 -24.68 -7.54 -7.71
N LEU A 84 -23.89 -6.49 -7.97
CA LEU A 84 -23.83 -5.31 -7.11
C LEU A 84 -24.79 -4.22 -7.60
N SER A 85 -25.55 -3.61 -6.67
CA SER A 85 -26.32 -2.39 -6.93
C SER A 85 -25.38 -1.21 -7.28
N PHE A 86 -25.92 -0.11 -7.79
CA PHE A 86 -25.12 1.10 -8.04
C PHE A 86 -24.32 1.53 -6.80
N TRP A 87 -24.97 1.62 -5.65
CA TRP A 87 -24.33 1.97 -4.38
C TRP A 87 -23.36 0.89 -3.88
N GLY A 88 -23.63 -0.38 -4.16
CA GLY A 88 -22.67 -1.46 -3.90
C GLY A 88 -21.37 -1.30 -4.70
N ARG A 89 -21.45 -0.84 -5.95
CA ARG A 89 -20.28 -0.55 -6.79
C ARG A 89 -19.54 0.71 -6.33
N VAL A 90 -20.27 1.77 -5.97
CA VAL A 90 -19.65 2.98 -5.37
C VAL A 90 -18.89 2.61 -4.09
N TRP A 91 -19.50 1.83 -3.19
CA TRP A 91 -18.85 1.33 -1.99
C TRP A 91 -17.61 0.49 -2.31
N MET A 92 -17.69 -0.42 -3.29
CA MET A 92 -16.53 -1.22 -3.71
C MET A 92 -15.37 -0.35 -4.23
N LEU A 93 -15.66 0.74 -4.95
CA LEU A 93 -14.66 1.66 -5.50
C LEU A 93 -14.01 2.56 -4.45
N THR A 94 -14.66 2.81 -3.32
CA THR A 94 -14.15 3.69 -2.26
C THR A 94 -13.67 2.95 -1.02
N ALA A 95 -14.02 1.67 -0.87
CA ALA A 95 -13.60 0.85 0.26
C ALA A 95 -12.08 0.63 0.25
N LEU A 96 -11.42 1.10 1.32
CA LEU A 96 -10.00 0.89 1.58
C LEU A 96 -9.63 -0.59 1.76
N PHE A 97 -10.61 -1.44 2.13
CA PHE A 97 -10.42 -2.85 2.43
C PHE A 97 -11.08 -3.74 1.39
N ASP A 98 -10.59 -4.97 1.31
CA ASP A 98 -11.19 -5.97 0.46
C ASP A 98 -12.53 -6.40 1.04
N VAL A 99 -13.61 -5.82 0.51
CA VAL A 99 -15.00 -6.16 0.85
C VAL A 99 -15.30 -7.64 0.60
N ARG A 100 -14.49 -8.36 -0.19
CA ARG A 100 -14.63 -9.81 -0.40
C ARG A 100 -14.24 -10.63 0.83
N ALA A 101 -13.36 -10.10 1.67
CA ALA A 101 -12.91 -10.75 2.91
C ALA A 101 -13.76 -10.34 4.12
N LEU A 102 -14.79 -9.51 3.91
CA LEU A 102 -15.66 -9.01 4.96
C LEU A 102 -16.45 -10.17 5.61
N ARG A 103 -16.40 -10.22 6.94
CA ARG A 103 -17.32 -11.04 7.73
C ARG A 103 -18.20 -10.14 8.58
N ARG A 104 -19.49 -10.44 8.67
CA ARG A 104 -20.38 -9.80 9.65
C ARG A 104 -20.19 -10.49 10.99
N ARG A 105 -19.99 -9.71 12.06
CA ARG A 105 -19.93 -10.20 13.44
C ARG A 105 -20.67 -9.24 14.35
N SER A 106 -21.05 -9.71 15.55
CA SER A 106 -21.60 -8.85 16.60
C SER A 106 -20.62 -7.71 16.89
N SER A 107 -21.10 -6.47 16.94
CA SER A 107 -20.29 -5.33 17.37
C SER A 107 -19.82 -5.57 18.80
N ARG A 108 -18.51 -5.72 18.97
CA ARG A 108 -17.86 -5.93 20.26
C ARG A 108 -16.55 -5.17 20.29
N TYR A 109 -16.23 -4.68 21.48
CA TYR A 109 -14.95 -4.07 21.77
C TYR A 109 -13.86 -5.14 21.80
N ASP A 110 -12.88 -5.02 20.91
CA ASP A 110 -11.74 -5.94 20.86
C ASP A 110 -10.56 -5.35 21.64
N ARG A 111 -10.38 -5.83 22.89
CA ARG A 111 -9.29 -5.39 23.78
C ARG A 111 -7.91 -5.72 23.20
N ALA A 112 -7.79 -6.80 22.42
CA ALA A 112 -6.52 -7.17 21.82
C ALA A 112 -6.17 -6.23 20.67
N GLU A 113 -7.14 -5.83 19.86
CA GLU A 113 -6.95 -4.80 18.83
C GLU A 113 -6.62 -3.43 19.44
N LEU A 114 -7.27 -3.02 20.54
CA LEU A 114 -6.89 -1.81 21.25
C LEU A 114 -5.44 -1.88 21.75
N ALA A 115 -5.06 -2.98 22.44
CA ALA A 115 -3.70 -3.13 22.94
C ALA A 115 -2.68 -3.09 21.81
N TRP A 116 -3.01 -3.69 20.66
CA TRP A 116 -2.19 -3.62 19.45
C TRP A 116 -2.04 -2.18 18.93
N PHE A 117 -3.14 -1.44 18.84
CA PHE A 117 -3.15 -0.03 18.44
C PHE A 117 -2.30 0.83 19.39
N VAL A 118 -2.54 0.74 20.70
CA VAL A 118 -1.82 1.53 21.71
C VAL A 118 -0.33 1.21 21.70
N GLY A 119 0.04 -0.07 21.61
CA GLY A 119 1.45 -0.48 21.54
C GLY A 119 2.17 0.07 20.31
N HIS A 120 1.55 0.00 19.14
CA HIS A 120 2.15 0.55 17.91
C HIS A 120 2.14 2.08 17.90
N LEU A 121 1.11 2.73 18.45
CA LEU A 121 1.08 4.18 18.60
C LEU A 121 2.22 4.66 19.52
N ALA A 122 2.43 4.01 20.66
CA ALA A 122 3.56 4.31 21.54
C ALA A 122 4.90 4.13 20.81
N LEU A 123 5.04 3.07 20.01
CA LEU A 123 6.22 2.84 19.18
C LEU A 123 6.40 3.93 18.12
N VAL A 124 5.32 4.38 17.45
CA VAL A 124 5.35 5.52 16.53
C VAL A 124 5.86 6.77 17.24
N LEU A 125 5.34 7.10 18.42
CA LEU A 125 5.76 8.31 19.15
C LEU A 125 7.25 8.26 19.52
N VAL A 126 7.73 7.14 20.06
CA VAL A 126 9.15 6.97 20.44
C VAL A 126 10.06 7.04 19.21
N THR A 127 9.70 6.33 18.14
CA THR A 127 10.51 6.30 16.92
C THR A 127 10.44 7.60 16.13
N TRP A 128 9.33 8.34 16.20
CA TRP A 128 9.18 9.68 15.64
C TRP A 128 10.19 10.64 16.26
N VAL A 129 10.22 10.73 17.59
CA VAL A 129 11.19 11.57 18.32
C VAL A 129 12.61 11.17 17.96
N ALA A 130 12.92 9.88 17.95
CA ALA A 130 14.25 9.42 17.57
C ALA A 130 14.64 9.89 16.16
N VAL A 131 13.76 9.74 15.18
CA VAL A 131 14.07 10.04 13.77
C VAL A 131 14.08 11.53 13.46
N PHE A 132 13.12 12.31 13.97
CA PHE A 132 12.94 13.71 13.60
C PHE A 132 13.57 14.70 14.58
N GLU A 133 13.78 14.33 15.85
CA GLU A 133 14.39 15.21 16.85
C GLU A 133 15.84 14.80 17.17
N LEU A 134 16.10 13.51 17.41
CA LEU A 134 17.43 13.05 17.83
C LEU A 134 18.40 12.86 16.65
N ALA A 135 17.96 12.22 15.56
CA ALA A 135 18.81 11.91 14.42
C ALA A 135 19.50 13.16 13.81
N PRO A 136 18.81 14.32 13.66
CA PRO A 136 19.45 15.53 13.14
C PRO A 136 20.61 16.05 14.00
N GLY A 137 20.62 15.78 15.31
CA GLY A 137 21.71 16.16 16.23
C GLY A 137 22.95 15.26 16.13
N LEU A 138 22.84 14.09 15.51
CA LEU A 138 23.96 13.16 15.32
C LEU A 138 24.77 13.50 14.06
N ARG A 139 26.00 12.98 13.97
CA ARG A 139 26.89 13.13 12.80
C ARG A 139 27.35 11.78 12.26
N GLY A 140 27.78 11.77 10.99
CA GLY A 140 28.35 10.60 10.35
C GLY A 140 27.42 9.39 10.30
N VAL A 141 27.98 8.19 10.45
CA VAL A 141 27.27 6.91 10.35
C VAL A 141 26.15 6.78 11.39
N GLY A 142 26.34 7.29 12.61
CA GLY A 142 25.34 7.20 13.68
C GLY A 142 24.02 7.88 13.32
N ARG A 143 24.07 9.03 12.65
CA ARG A 143 22.87 9.73 12.16
C ARG A 143 22.07 8.86 11.19
N TRP A 144 22.74 8.30 10.19
CA TRP A 144 22.08 7.53 9.13
C TRP A 144 21.59 6.17 9.62
N ALA A 145 22.36 5.52 10.50
CA ALA A 145 21.96 4.29 11.16
C ALA A 145 20.68 4.48 11.99
N LEU A 146 20.60 5.56 12.77
CA LEU A 146 19.41 5.89 13.53
C LEU A 146 18.25 6.25 12.59
N ARG A 147 18.47 7.17 11.64
CA ARG A 147 17.43 7.64 10.72
C ARG A 147 16.78 6.51 9.94
N TRP A 148 17.58 5.62 9.32
CA TRP A 148 17.03 4.55 8.49
C TRP A 148 16.67 3.30 9.30
N GLY A 149 17.46 2.93 10.30
CA GLY A 149 17.18 1.77 11.15
C GLY A 149 15.93 1.97 11.99
N VAL A 150 15.85 3.09 12.72
CA VAL A 150 14.65 3.44 13.50
C VAL A 150 13.52 3.91 12.58
N GLY A 151 13.85 4.55 11.45
CA GLY A 151 12.86 4.93 10.44
C GLY A 151 12.12 3.73 9.83
N LEU A 152 12.77 2.59 9.66
CA LEU A 152 12.12 1.35 9.24
C LEU A 152 11.06 0.89 10.25
N VAL A 153 11.38 0.97 11.55
CA VAL A 153 10.45 0.66 12.63
C VAL A 153 9.30 1.66 12.65
N LEU A 154 9.58 2.95 12.49
CA LEU A 154 8.55 4.00 12.40
C LEU A 154 7.59 3.75 11.24
N CYS A 155 8.10 3.41 10.05
CA CYS A 155 7.27 3.10 8.88
C CYS A 155 6.35 1.91 9.15
N TYR A 156 6.90 0.82 9.72
CA TYR A 156 6.12 -0.36 10.08
C TYR A 156 5.04 -0.03 11.11
N ALA A 157 5.43 0.63 12.21
CA ALA A 157 4.53 0.98 13.29
C ALA A 157 3.42 1.94 12.86
N SER A 158 3.72 2.86 11.95
CA SER A 158 2.72 3.79 11.37
C SER A 158 1.65 3.04 10.59
N ILE A 159 2.05 2.09 9.74
CA ILE A 159 1.13 1.25 8.97
C ILE A 159 0.25 0.42 9.91
N GLU A 160 0.83 -0.23 10.91
CA GLU A 160 0.09 -1.02 11.91
C GLU A 160 -0.89 -0.17 12.71
N THR A 161 -0.48 1.05 13.12
CA THR A 161 -1.31 1.96 13.92
C THR A 161 -2.54 2.42 13.14
N VAL A 162 -2.34 2.93 11.91
CA VAL A 162 -3.44 3.37 11.04
C VAL A 162 -4.38 2.19 10.75
N HIS A 163 -3.80 1.03 10.45
CA HIS A 163 -4.59 -0.14 10.12
C HIS A 163 -5.41 -0.66 11.31
N ALA A 164 -4.83 -0.72 12.51
CA ALA A 164 -5.54 -1.12 13.74
C ALA A 164 -6.67 -0.15 14.07
N LEU A 165 -6.44 1.16 13.94
CA LEU A 165 -7.50 2.17 14.11
C LEU A 165 -8.66 1.92 13.16
N VAL A 166 -8.37 1.69 11.88
CA VAL A 166 -9.42 1.45 10.88
C VAL A 166 -10.17 0.13 11.15
N LEU A 167 -9.47 -0.94 11.54
CA LEU A 167 -10.12 -2.18 11.97
C LEU A 167 -11.05 -1.94 13.16
N MET A 168 -10.62 -1.19 14.18
CA MET A 168 -11.44 -0.86 15.34
C MET A 168 -12.72 -0.11 14.94
N ILE A 169 -12.62 0.86 14.02
CA ILE A 169 -13.78 1.58 13.48
C ILE A 169 -14.74 0.59 12.81
N TYR A 170 -14.25 -0.29 11.93
CA TYR A 170 -15.08 -1.31 11.29
C TYR A 170 -15.73 -2.28 12.28
N ARG A 171 -15.02 -2.66 13.35
CA ARG A 171 -15.57 -3.49 14.42
C ARG A 171 -16.72 -2.83 15.15
N GLY A 172 -16.66 -1.52 15.37
CA GLY A 172 -17.77 -0.72 15.90
C GLY A 172 -19.04 -0.88 15.05
N PHE A 173 -18.88 -0.98 13.74
CA PHE A 173 -19.97 -1.23 12.78
C PHE A 173 -20.32 -2.71 12.59
N GLY A 174 -19.74 -3.65 13.37
CA GLY A 174 -19.98 -5.09 13.23
C GLY A 174 -19.32 -5.72 11.98
N LEU A 175 -18.30 -5.06 11.42
CA LEU A 175 -17.57 -5.49 10.25
C LEU A 175 -16.19 -6.02 10.63
N GLU A 176 -15.84 -7.19 10.11
CA GLU A 176 -14.57 -7.88 10.34
C GLU A 176 -13.75 -7.97 9.07
N PHE A 177 -12.51 -7.46 9.11
CA PHE A 177 -11.52 -7.62 8.08
C PHE A 177 -10.26 -8.32 8.61
N PRO A 178 -9.56 -9.11 7.78
CA PRO A 178 -8.27 -9.68 8.15
C PRO A 178 -7.19 -8.58 8.25
N ARG A 179 -6.20 -8.80 9.11
CA ARG A 179 -5.06 -7.89 9.23
C ARG A 179 -4.25 -7.76 7.93
N ILE A 180 -3.82 -6.57 7.55
CA ILE A 180 -2.95 -6.42 6.36
C ILE A 180 -1.60 -7.11 6.54
N ASN A 181 -1.08 -7.23 7.77
CA ASN A 181 0.17 -7.92 8.04
C ASN A 181 -0.05 -9.13 8.96
N ASP A 182 0.82 -10.13 8.82
CA ASP A 182 0.89 -11.31 9.68
C ASP A 182 2.34 -11.56 10.12
N ARG A 183 2.74 -10.86 11.20
CA ARG A 183 4.05 -10.98 11.86
C ARG A 183 5.21 -11.08 10.86
N PRO A 184 5.41 -10.08 9.98
CA PRO A 184 6.33 -10.14 8.85
C PRO A 184 7.79 -10.38 9.26
N ILE A 185 8.18 -9.97 10.47
CA ILE A 185 9.52 -10.20 11.02
C ILE A 185 9.85 -11.70 11.24
N LEU A 186 8.83 -12.57 11.29
CA LEU A 186 9.01 -14.02 11.43
C LEU A 186 9.26 -14.72 10.09
N SER A 187 9.31 -13.97 8.99
CA SER A 187 9.56 -14.52 7.65
C SER A 187 10.92 -15.19 7.57
N THR A 188 10.94 -16.35 6.92
CA THR A 188 12.14 -17.15 6.69
C THR A 188 12.59 -17.12 5.23
N THR A 189 11.79 -16.49 4.36
CA THR A 189 12.11 -16.24 2.96
C THR A 189 11.44 -14.92 2.53
N LEU A 190 11.98 -14.27 1.50
CA LEU A 190 11.33 -13.17 0.79
C LEU A 190 10.00 -13.61 0.18
N SER A 191 9.92 -14.84 -0.30
CA SER A 191 8.66 -15.43 -0.80
C SER A 191 7.57 -15.43 0.28
N GLU A 192 7.92 -15.81 1.51
CA GLU A 192 7.01 -15.78 2.66
C GLU A 192 6.68 -14.35 3.08
N PHE A 193 7.69 -13.47 3.15
CA PHE A 193 7.51 -12.06 3.52
C PHE A 193 6.52 -11.37 2.57
N TRP A 194 6.83 -11.31 1.28
CA TRP A 194 6.03 -10.60 0.29
C TRP A 194 4.72 -11.30 -0.08
N GLY A 195 4.73 -12.64 -0.10
CA GLY A 195 3.58 -13.42 -0.57
C GLY A 195 2.54 -13.73 0.49
N ARG A 196 2.90 -13.71 1.78
CA ARG A 196 2.02 -14.21 2.86
C ARG A 196 1.89 -13.29 4.07
N ARG A 197 2.92 -12.52 4.41
CA ARG A 197 2.98 -11.83 5.70
C ARG A 197 2.94 -10.32 5.63
N TRP A 198 3.49 -9.72 4.58
CA TRP A 198 3.50 -8.28 4.37
C TRP A 198 2.38 -7.87 3.42
N ASN A 199 1.61 -6.86 3.84
CA ASN A 199 0.55 -6.21 3.07
C ASN A 199 -0.30 -7.19 2.25
N ARG A 200 -0.92 -8.16 2.94
CA ARG A 200 -1.76 -9.23 2.40
C ARG A 200 -2.89 -8.75 1.50
N ALA A 201 -3.38 -7.52 1.71
CA ALA A 201 -4.36 -6.90 0.84
C ALA A 201 -3.76 -6.63 -0.55
N VAL A 202 -2.61 -5.95 -0.62
CA VAL A 202 -1.94 -5.65 -1.89
C VAL A 202 -1.30 -6.90 -2.49
N SER A 203 -0.63 -7.74 -1.70
CA SER A 203 -0.01 -8.96 -2.21
C SER A 203 -1.04 -9.97 -2.72
N GLY A 204 -2.19 -10.11 -2.06
CA GLY A 204 -3.33 -10.87 -2.55
C GLY A 204 -3.88 -10.31 -3.87
N TRP A 205 -4.04 -8.99 -3.97
CA TRP A 205 -4.50 -8.35 -5.20
C TRP A 205 -3.50 -8.55 -6.37
N LEU A 206 -2.20 -8.37 -6.13
CA LEU A 206 -1.14 -8.61 -7.14
C LEU A 206 -1.07 -10.10 -7.51
N HIS A 207 -1.24 -10.98 -6.53
CA HIS A 207 -1.27 -12.42 -6.74
C HIS A 207 -2.38 -12.80 -7.72
N ASP A 208 -3.61 -12.39 -7.41
CA ASP A 208 -4.78 -12.76 -8.21
C ASP A 208 -4.79 -12.07 -9.57
N ASN A 209 -4.33 -10.82 -9.64
CA ASN A 209 -4.45 -10.02 -10.84
C ASN A 209 -3.30 -10.18 -11.83
N LEU A 210 -2.08 -10.48 -11.36
CA LEU A 210 -0.87 -10.48 -12.18
C LEU A 210 -0.12 -11.82 -12.10
N PHE A 211 0.18 -12.31 -10.90
CA PHE A 211 1.01 -13.52 -10.75
C PHE A 211 0.28 -14.80 -11.19
N LEU A 212 -0.89 -15.08 -10.60
CA LEU A 212 -1.61 -16.33 -10.76
C LEU A 212 -2.02 -16.63 -12.23
N PRO A 213 -2.50 -15.65 -13.03
CA PRO A 213 -2.77 -15.88 -14.46
C PRO A 213 -1.54 -16.34 -15.24
N LEU A 214 -0.36 -15.80 -14.93
CA LEU A 214 0.90 -16.15 -15.59
C LEU A 214 1.48 -17.47 -15.05
N ALA A 215 1.38 -17.70 -13.75
CA ALA A 215 1.81 -18.94 -13.11
C ALA A 215 1.02 -20.16 -13.63
N ARG A 216 -0.30 -20.02 -13.83
CA ARG A 216 -1.14 -21.07 -14.45
C ARG A 216 -0.70 -21.46 -15.86
N ARG A 217 -0.04 -20.53 -16.58
CA ARG A 217 0.57 -20.77 -17.90
C ARG A 217 2.02 -21.24 -17.82
N ARG A 218 2.44 -21.77 -16.66
CA ARG A 218 3.82 -22.19 -16.35
C ARG A 218 4.86 -21.08 -16.48
N ARG A 219 4.45 -19.80 -16.38
CA ARG A 219 5.33 -18.62 -16.46
C ARG A 219 5.43 -17.89 -15.10
N ALA A 220 5.75 -18.64 -14.04
CA ALA A 220 5.79 -18.10 -12.67
C ALA A 220 6.81 -16.95 -12.52
N THR A 221 7.97 -17.03 -13.17
CA THR A 221 8.98 -15.94 -13.18
C THR A 221 8.40 -14.66 -13.77
N LEU A 222 7.71 -14.73 -14.91
CA LEU A 222 7.05 -13.58 -15.51
C LEU A 222 5.95 -13.03 -14.58
N GLY A 223 5.23 -13.90 -13.86
CA GLY A 223 4.27 -13.50 -12.83
C GLY A 223 4.90 -12.68 -11.71
N ILE A 224 6.09 -13.09 -11.24
CA ILE A 224 6.85 -12.34 -10.24
C ILE A 224 7.25 -10.98 -10.80
N CYS A 225 7.84 -10.94 -12.01
CA CYS A 225 8.24 -9.69 -12.65
C CYS A 225 7.05 -8.74 -12.82
N ALA A 226 5.89 -9.24 -13.26
CA ALA A 226 4.68 -8.44 -13.42
C ALA A 226 4.18 -7.85 -12.09
N ALA A 227 4.15 -8.66 -11.02
CA ALA A 227 3.73 -8.21 -9.70
C ALA A 227 4.67 -7.12 -9.13
N PHE A 228 5.98 -7.31 -9.24
CA PHE A 228 6.97 -6.33 -8.78
C PHE A 228 7.03 -5.09 -9.68
N ALA A 229 6.81 -5.21 -10.99
CA ALA A 229 6.71 -4.05 -11.89
C ALA A 229 5.51 -3.18 -11.54
N ALA A 230 4.34 -3.79 -11.28
CA ALA A 230 3.17 -3.05 -10.80
C ALA A 230 3.43 -2.37 -9.46
N SER A 231 4.04 -3.09 -8.50
CA SER A 231 4.40 -2.50 -7.20
C SER A 231 5.41 -1.36 -7.34
N THR A 232 6.39 -1.48 -8.23
CA THR A 232 7.38 -0.44 -8.55
C THR A 232 6.69 0.81 -9.06
N ALA A 233 5.76 0.68 -10.02
CA ALA A 233 5.01 1.82 -10.56
C ALA A 233 4.13 2.49 -9.49
N LEU A 234 3.47 1.70 -8.65
CA LEU A 234 2.63 2.22 -7.56
C LEU A 234 3.44 3.03 -6.54
N HIS A 235 4.62 2.52 -6.14
CA HIS A 235 5.46 3.21 -5.17
C HIS A 235 6.23 4.38 -5.76
N PHE A 236 6.58 4.33 -7.06
CA PHE A 236 7.02 5.52 -7.79
C PHE A 236 5.97 6.63 -7.69
N TRP A 237 4.72 6.30 -8.02
CA TRP A 237 3.59 7.23 -7.97
C TRP A 237 3.39 7.83 -6.57
N PHE A 238 3.38 6.99 -5.53
CA PHE A 238 3.15 7.43 -4.16
C PHE A 238 4.22 8.35 -3.59
N ALA A 239 5.48 8.22 -4.02
CA ALA A 239 6.53 9.12 -3.58
C ALA A 239 6.69 10.33 -4.50
N TRP A 240 6.54 10.16 -5.82
CA TRP A 240 6.72 11.24 -6.78
C TRP A 240 5.67 12.35 -6.64
N VAL A 241 4.40 11.98 -6.55
CA VAL A 241 3.28 12.93 -6.56
C VAL A 241 3.33 13.93 -5.40
N PRO A 242 3.48 13.51 -4.14
CA PRO A 242 3.57 14.42 -3.00
C PRO A 242 4.97 15.00 -2.79
N LEU A 243 6.03 14.41 -3.35
CA LEU A 243 7.41 14.88 -3.20
C LEU A 243 8.00 15.28 -4.56
N ASP A 244 8.91 14.46 -5.10
CA ASP A 244 9.67 14.73 -6.31
C ASP A 244 10.10 13.44 -7.03
N LEU A 245 10.66 13.57 -8.23
CA LEU A 245 11.07 12.45 -9.07
C LEU A 245 12.14 11.57 -8.41
N VAL A 246 13.03 12.16 -7.59
CA VAL A 246 14.10 11.43 -6.90
C VAL A 246 13.50 10.54 -5.82
N ALA A 247 12.57 11.06 -5.02
CA ALA A 247 11.82 10.27 -4.03
C ALA A 247 11.04 9.12 -4.70
N GLY A 248 10.39 9.41 -5.83
CA GLY A 248 9.76 8.40 -6.69
C GLY A 248 10.72 7.29 -7.10
N ALA A 249 11.86 7.67 -7.69
CA ALA A 249 12.85 6.72 -8.18
C ALA A 249 13.48 5.88 -7.05
N LEU A 250 13.78 6.48 -5.90
CA LEU A 250 14.29 5.78 -4.72
C LEU A 250 13.30 4.72 -4.23
N MET A 251 12.05 5.12 -3.98
CA MET A 251 11.05 4.20 -3.45
C MET A 251 10.71 3.08 -4.45
N ALA A 252 10.68 3.39 -5.75
CA ALA A 252 10.51 2.41 -6.80
C ALA A 252 11.67 1.40 -6.85
N SER A 253 12.91 1.87 -6.70
CA SER A 253 14.11 1.03 -6.75
C SER A 253 14.12 -0.04 -5.67
N PHE A 254 13.55 0.24 -4.49
CA PHE A 254 13.37 -0.76 -3.44
C PHE A 254 12.62 -2.01 -3.95
N PHE A 255 11.54 -1.83 -4.71
CA PHE A 255 10.75 -2.95 -5.25
C PHE A 255 11.45 -3.65 -6.40
N VAL A 256 12.23 -2.94 -7.22
CA VAL A 256 13.10 -3.57 -8.23
C VAL A 256 14.12 -4.49 -7.58
N VAL A 257 14.82 -3.99 -6.55
CA VAL A 257 15.81 -4.75 -5.78
C VAL A 257 15.19 -5.98 -5.13
N HIS A 258 14.00 -5.85 -4.52
CA HIS A 258 13.30 -6.99 -3.93
C HIS A 258 12.76 -8.00 -4.95
N GLY A 259 12.31 -7.54 -6.12
CA GLY A 259 11.91 -8.43 -7.21
C GLY A 259 13.09 -9.29 -7.69
N ALA A 260 14.26 -8.66 -7.87
CA ALA A 260 15.50 -9.37 -8.19
C ALA A 260 15.93 -10.31 -7.06
N GLY A 261 15.87 -9.85 -5.81
CA GLY A 261 16.18 -10.65 -4.62
C GLY A 261 15.30 -11.90 -4.49
N LEU A 262 14.01 -11.80 -4.82
CA LEU A 262 13.09 -12.94 -4.83
C LEU A 262 13.42 -13.94 -5.94
N LEU A 263 13.80 -13.47 -7.13
CA LEU A 263 14.24 -14.34 -8.23
C LEU A 263 15.54 -15.05 -7.87
N LEU A 264 16.49 -14.32 -7.27
CA LEU A 264 17.75 -14.86 -6.79
C LEU A 264 17.51 -15.90 -5.68
N GLU A 265 16.64 -15.61 -4.72
CA GLU A 265 16.24 -16.53 -3.64
C GLU A 265 15.78 -17.88 -4.20
N ARG A 266 14.97 -17.84 -5.26
CA ARG A 266 14.49 -19.05 -5.95
C ARG A 266 15.60 -19.78 -6.70
N HIS A 267 16.47 -19.02 -7.36
CA HIS A 267 17.58 -19.59 -8.14
C HIS A 267 18.59 -20.32 -7.26
N VAL A 268 19.02 -19.71 -6.15
CA VAL A 268 20.00 -20.31 -5.22
C VAL A 268 19.36 -21.30 -4.24
N GLY A 269 18.03 -21.43 -4.25
CA GLY A 269 17.30 -22.41 -3.46
C GLY A 269 17.35 -22.17 -1.96
N VAL A 270 17.27 -20.90 -1.51
CA VAL A 270 17.32 -20.51 -0.09
C VAL A 270 16.34 -21.29 0.78
N ALA A 271 15.21 -21.71 0.23
CA ALA A 271 14.22 -22.54 0.92
C ALA A 271 14.80 -23.86 1.47
N ARG A 272 15.88 -24.37 0.88
CA ARG A 272 16.59 -25.59 1.28
C ARG A 272 17.66 -25.36 2.35
N TRP A 273 18.01 -24.10 2.63
CA TRP A 273 19.02 -23.78 3.64
C TRP A 273 18.47 -23.98 5.05
N GLY A 274 19.39 -24.07 6.03
CA GLY A 274 19.04 -24.08 7.44
C GLY A 274 18.25 -22.83 7.85
N ILE A 275 17.39 -22.97 8.87
CA ILE A 275 16.46 -21.92 9.31
C ILE A 275 17.16 -20.60 9.69
N GLY A 276 18.35 -20.67 10.28
CA GLY A 276 19.15 -19.50 10.65
C GLY A 276 19.60 -18.71 9.41
N ALA A 277 20.18 -19.39 8.43
CA ALA A 277 20.62 -18.77 7.17
C ALA A 277 19.46 -18.15 6.39
N ARG A 278 18.30 -18.83 6.39
CA ARG A 278 17.04 -18.34 5.81
C ARG A 278 16.55 -17.03 6.44
N ARG A 279 16.54 -16.97 7.77
CA ARG A 279 16.18 -15.75 8.51
C ARG A 279 17.19 -14.63 8.28
N ALA A 280 18.49 -14.94 8.32
CA ALA A 280 19.55 -13.97 8.06
C ALA A 280 19.46 -13.39 6.65
N TRP A 281 19.25 -14.24 5.64
CA TRP A 281 18.99 -13.83 4.26
C TRP A 281 17.80 -12.87 4.17
N THR A 282 16.65 -13.27 4.73
CA THR A 282 15.42 -12.47 4.69
C THR A 282 15.60 -11.13 5.40
N ALA A 283 16.20 -11.13 6.59
CA ALA A 283 16.46 -9.92 7.37
C ALA A 283 17.43 -8.98 6.64
N ALA A 284 18.52 -9.51 6.06
CA ALA A 284 19.48 -8.73 5.31
C ALA A 284 18.83 -8.08 4.07
N TRP A 285 18.04 -8.82 3.32
CA TRP A 285 17.32 -8.29 2.16
C TRP A 285 16.27 -7.25 2.52
N ILE A 286 15.74 -7.24 3.74
CA ILE A 286 14.83 -6.17 4.19
C ILE A 286 15.63 -4.97 4.68
N ALA A 287 16.63 -5.19 5.53
CA ALA A 287 17.35 -4.11 6.21
C ALA A 287 18.28 -3.33 5.26
N VAL A 288 19.07 -4.02 4.43
CA VAL A 288 20.09 -3.39 3.57
C VAL A 288 19.49 -2.43 2.55
N PRO A 289 18.46 -2.79 1.75
CA PRO A 289 17.85 -1.86 0.81
C PRO A 289 16.80 -0.94 1.45
N SER A 290 16.46 -1.11 2.74
CA SER A 290 15.44 -0.29 3.40
C SER A 290 15.61 1.22 3.23
N PRO A 291 16.82 1.83 3.17
CA PRO A 291 16.96 3.26 2.95
C PRO A 291 16.27 3.77 1.67
N LEU A 292 16.21 2.93 0.61
CA LEU A 292 15.53 3.26 -0.64
C LEU A 292 14.03 3.53 -0.45
N PHE A 293 13.40 2.84 0.50
CA PHE A 293 11.99 3.03 0.85
C PHE A 293 11.80 4.01 2.00
N VAL A 294 12.62 3.86 3.05
CA VAL A 294 12.50 4.59 4.30
C VAL A 294 12.76 6.08 4.10
N GLU A 295 13.77 6.47 3.30
CA GLU A 295 14.06 7.90 3.13
C GLU A 295 12.88 8.66 2.49
N PRO A 296 12.30 8.23 1.34
CA PRO A 296 11.09 8.85 0.82
C PRO A 296 9.91 8.78 1.80
N ALA A 297 9.71 7.66 2.51
CA ALA A 297 8.63 7.51 3.48
C ALA A 297 8.76 8.51 4.66
N LEU A 298 9.97 8.73 5.17
CA LEU A 298 10.23 9.73 6.21
C LEU A 298 9.97 11.15 5.72
N ARG A 299 10.25 11.45 4.44
CA ARG A 299 9.90 12.74 3.83
C ARG A 299 8.39 12.93 3.71
N LEU A 300 7.64 11.88 3.40
CA LEU A 300 6.16 11.93 3.42
C LEU A 300 5.65 12.20 4.84
N LEU A 301 6.19 11.50 5.83
CA LEU A 301 5.83 11.67 7.24
C LEU A 301 6.18 13.07 7.76
N ALA A 302 7.32 13.63 7.34
CA ALA A 302 7.71 15.00 7.71
C ALA A 302 6.67 16.05 7.28
N GLY A 303 5.82 15.75 6.28
CA GLY A 303 4.72 16.63 5.88
C GLY A 303 3.64 16.83 6.96
N PHE A 304 3.63 16.03 8.03
CA PHE A 304 2.77 16.22 9.20
C PHE A 304 3.40 17.12 10.27
N ILE A 305 4.68 17.49 10.14
CA ILE A 305 5.33 18.45 11.03
C ILE A 305 4.82 19.85 10.64
N PRO A 306 4.25 20.63 11.57
CA PRO A 306 3.84 22.00 11.29
C PRO A 306 5.03 22.82 10.77
N SER A 307 4.83 23.50 9.65
CA SER A 307 5.78 24.44 9.04
C SER A 307 5.85 25.76 9.79
#